data_AF-D4N5L3-F1
#
_entry.id   AF-D4N5L3-F1
#
_cell.length_a   1.000
_cell.length_b   1.000
_cell.length_c   1.000
_cell.angle_alpha   90.00
_cell.angle_beta   90.00
_cell.angle_gamma   90.00
#
_symmetry.space_group_name_H-M   'P 1'
#
loop_
_entity.id
_entity.type
_entity.pdbx_description
1 polymer ?
#
loop_
_entity_poly.entity_id
_entity_poly.type
_entity_poly.pdbx_seq_one_letter_code
_entity_poly.pdbx_strand_id
1 'polypeptide(L)'
;MKQRLLVMNGQRLVQSEQGGQWATDKVEKAGTIKPGIYNIHLSTKADKSQSHDGVIVHADKDHVYQQVGKQFVQHDRANFDKVPEIGSNSSIKYDGDKAQVAPSSIKLGRGLSR
;
A
#
# COMPACT_ATOMS: atom_id res chain seq x y z
N MET A 1 10.30 -14.48 -2.07
CA MET A 1 10.07 -14.45 -0.61
C MET A 1 8.77 -13.72 -0.37
N LYS A 2 7.85 -14.24 0.46
CA LYS A 2 6.58 -13.54 0.73
C LYS A 2 6.80 -12.47 1.80
N GLN A 3 6.24 -11.29 1.58
CA GLN A 3 6.24 -10.20 2.54
C GLN A 3 4.81 -9.81 2.92
N ARG A 4 4.60 -9.41 4.17
CA ARG A 4 3.34 -8.84 4.66
C ARG A 4 3.61 -7.73 5.66
N LEU A 5 2.56 -6.95 5.95
CA LEU A 5 2.57 -6.03 7.08
C LEU A 5 1.58 -6.51 8.14
N LEU A 6 1.98 -6.36 9.40
CA LEU A 6 1.11 -6.57 10.54
C LEU A 6 1.01 -5.24 11.29
N VAL A 7 -0.19 -4.67 11.32
CA VAL A 7 -0.46 -3.40 12.00
C VAL A 7 -1.25 -3.68 13.27
N MET A 8 -0.68 -3.34 14.43
CA MET A 8 -1.34 -3.47 15.72
C MET A 8 -0.76 -2.46 16.70
N ASN A 9 -1.55 -1.99 17.67
CA ASN A 9 -1.08 -1.15 18.78
C ASN A 9 -0.27 0.09 18.33
N GLY A 10 -0.66 0.70 17.20
CA GLY A 10 0.04 1.87 16.63
C GLY A 10 1.40 1.56 15.97
N GLN A 11 1.76 0.28 15.85
CA GLN A 11 2.96 -0.20 15.18
C GLN A 11 2.62 -0.88 13.85
N ARG A 12 3.54 -0.79 12.89
CA ARG A 12 3.53 -1.52 11.62
C ARG A 12 4.79 -2.37 11.56
N LEU A 13 4.61 -3.68 11.54
CA LEU A 13 5.67 -4.67 11.45
C LEU A 13 5.77 -5.13 10.00
N VAL A 14 6.94 -4.97 9.37
CA VAL A 14 7.26 -5.60 8.09
C VAL A 14 7.74 -7.00 8.39
N GLN A 15 7.10 -8.00 7.79
CA GLN A 15 7.40 -9.40 8.02
C GLN A 15 7.66 -10.14 6.72
N SER A 16 8.66 -11.04 6.75
CA SER A 16 8.95 -11.95 5.66
C SER A 16 8.72 -13.40 6.09
N GLU A 17 8.23 -14.22 5.16
CA GLU A 17 8.05 -15.65 5.38
C GLU A 17 9.40 -16.39 5.29
N GLN A 18 9.73 -17.12 6.35
CA GLN A 18 10.93 -17.94 6.47
C GLN A 18 10.52 -19.31 7.03
N GLY A 19 10.67 -20.38 6.24
CA GLY A 19 10.33 -21.74 6.69
C GLY A 19 8.87 -21.93 7.11
N GLY A 20 7.93 -21.21 6.48
CA GLY A 20 6.50 -21.24 6.83
C GLY A 20 6.11 -20.43 8.06
N GLN A 21 7.08 -19.76 8.70
CA GLN A 21 6.86 -18.83 9.80
C GLN A 21 7.08 -17.38 9.35
N TRP A 22 6.43 -16.44 10.02
CA TRP A 22 6.59 -15.02 9.74
C TRP A 22 7.61 -14.42 10.72
N ALA A 23 8.75 -13.99 10.19
CA ALA A 23 9.77 -13.26 10.93
C ALA A 23 9.54 -11.75 10.78
N THR A 24 9.75 -10.98 11.84
CA THR A 24 9.68 -9.52 11.79
C THR A 24 11.02 -8.95 11.38
N ASP A 25 11.08 -8.29 10.22
CA ASP A 25 12.30 -7.68 9.70
C ASP A 25 12.47 -6.25 10.21
N LYS A 26 11.34 -5.52 10.36
CA LYS A 26 11.34 -4.12 10.76
C LYS A 26 10.08 -3.75 11.53
N VAL A 27 10.22 -2.88 12.52
CA VAL A 27 9.09 -2.28 13.25
C VAL A 27 9.11 -0.78 13.05
N GLU A 28 7.97 -0.22 12.63
CA GLU A 28 7.81 1.21 12.39
C GLU A 28 6.49 1.71 12.99
N LYS A 29 6.28 3.02 13.02
CA LYS A 29 5.01 3.61 13.45
C LYS A 29 3.94 3.33 12.37
N ALA A 30 2.74 2.95 12.80
CA ALA A 30 1.62 2.71 11.89
C ALA A 30 1.08 4.01 11.27
N GLY A 31 1.23 5.13 11.97
CA GLY A 31 0.63 6.41 11.55
C GLY A 31 -0.89 6.27 11.45
N THR A 32 -1.43 6.57 10.28
CA THR A 32 -2.88 6.52 9.98
C THR A 32 -3.34 5.16 9.44
N ILE A 33 -2.43 4.19 9.25
CA ILE A 33 -2.80 2.85 8.78
C ILE A 33 -3.57 2.12 9.88
N LYS A 34 -4.72 1.58 9.53
CA LYS A 34 -5.58 0.87 10.46
C LYS A 34 -4.95 -0.47 10.90
N PRO A 35 -5.25 -0.96 12.11
CA PRO A 35 -4.86 -2.30 12.52
C PRO A 35 -5.36 -3.37 11.55
N GLY A 36 -4.52 -4.37 11.26
CA GLY A 36 -4.84 -5.44 10.32
C GLY A 36 -3.62 -6.17 9.76
N ILE A 37 -3.88 -7.22 8.97
CA ILE A 37 -2.87 -7.95 8.22
C ILE A 37 -2.96 -7.54 6.75
N TYR A 38 -1.84 -7.08 6.20
CA TYR A 38 -1.73 -6.59 4.83
C TYR A 38 -0.81 -7.53 4.06
N ASN A 39 -1.42 -8.48 3.34
CA ASN A 39 -0.69 -9.47 2.53
C ASN A 39 -0.20 -8.86 1.22
N ILE A 40 0.77 -7.94 1.32
CA ILE A 40 1.31 -7.22 0.14
C ILE A 40 1.99 -8.15 -0.88
N HIS A 41 2.43 -9.36 -0.50
CA HIS A 41 2.88 -10.38 -1.46
C HIS A 41 1.78 -10.87 -2.42
N LEU A 42 0.50 -10.61 -2.13
CA LEU A 42 -0.62 -10.89 -3.05
C LEU A 42 -0.92 -9.71 -3.98
N SER A 43 -0.08 -8.67 -3.98
CA SER A 43 -0.31 -7.50 -4.82
C SER A 43 -0.20 -7.82 -6.30
N THR A 44 -1.06 -7.20 -7.09
CA THR A 44 -0.96 -7.22 -8.56
C THR A 44 -0.16 -6.02 -9.05
N LYS A 45 0.54 -6.18 -10.17
CA LYS A 45 1.25 -5.04 -10.80
C LYS A 45 0.22 -4.00 -11.25
N ALA A 46 0.53 -2.73 -11.03
CA ALA A 46 -0.31 -1.61 -11.45
C ALA A 46 -0.57 -1.65 -12.96
N ASP A 47 -1.84 -1.56 -13.33
CA ASP A 47 -2.24 -1.25 -14.71
C ASP A 47 -2.05 0.25 -14.93
N LYS A 48 -1.05 0.60 -15.75
CA LYS A 48 -0.70 2.00 -16.03
C LYS A 48 -1.76 2.74 -16.85
N SER A 49 -2.71 2.03 -17.47
CA SER A 49 -3.83 2.65 -18.19
C SER A 49 -4.95 3.14 -17.25
N GLN A 50 -4.91 2.75 -15.97
CA GLN A 50 -5.95 3.03 -14.99
C GLN A 50 -5.48 3.94 -13.86
N SER A 51 -6.44 4.54 -13.17
CA SER A 51 -6.24 5.24 -11.91
C SER A 51 -6.37 4.26 -10.74
N HIS A 52 -5.41 4.28 -9.83
CA HIS A 52 -5.45 3.49 -8.61
C HIS A 52 -5.70 4.40 -7.41
N ASP A 53 -6.91 4.32 -6.84
CA ASP A 53 -7.33 5.16 -5.73
C ASP A 53 -7.37 4.36 -4.44
N GLY A 54 -6.58 4.76 -3.45
CA GLY A 54 -6.47 4.01 -2.21
C GLY A 54 -5.31 4.44 -1.31
N VAL A 55 -5.15 3.72 -0.21
CA VAL A 55 -4.20 4.06 0.85
C VAL A 55 -2.83 3.49 0.54
N ILE A 56 -1.79 4.31 0.65
CA ILE A 56 -0.40 3.82 0.56
C ILE A 56 -0.07 3.06 1.84
N VAL A 57 0.19 1.76 1.73
CA VAL A 57 0.39 0.91 2.91
C VAL A 57 1.85 0.59 3.18
N HIS A 58 2.71 0.60 2.16
CA HIS A 58 4.15 0.36 2.29
C HIS A 58 4.92 0.89 1.08
N ALA A 59 6.21 1.08 1.26
CA ALA A 59 7.15 1.29 0.17
C ALA A 59 8.49 0.69 0.60
N ASP A 60 9.07 -0.13 -0.27
CA ASP A 60 10.41 -0.67 -0.10
C ASP A 60 11.36 -0.05 -1.13
N LYS A 61 12.47 -0.73 -1.44
CA LYS A 61 13.48 -0.25 -2.39
C LYS A 61 12.99 -0.29 -3.84
N ASP A 62 12.10 -1.24 -4.16
CA ASP A 62 11.74 -1.61 -5.52
C ASP A 62 10.29 -1.25 -5.85
N HIS A 63 9.40 -1.22 -4.84
CA HIS A 63 7.97 -1.03 -5.03
C HIS A 63 7.33 -0.08 -4.02
N VAL A 64 6.25 0.57 -4.46
CA VAL A 64 5.26 1.25 -3.63
C VAL A 64 3.99 0.40 -3.63
N TYR A 65 3.45 0.11 -2.45
CA TYR A 65 2.27 -0.72 -2.26
C TYR A 65 1.08 0.13 -1.84
N GLN A 66 0.00 0.00 -2.60
CA GLN A 66 -1.26 0.70 -2.37
C GLN A 66 -2.38 -0.32 -2.11
N GLN A 67 -3.22 -0.05 -1.12
CA GLN A 67 -4.46 -0.79 -0.91
C GLN A 67 -5.60 -0.11 -1.68
N VAL A 68 -6.11 -0.77 -2.71
CA VAL A 68 -7.26 -0.34 -3.51
C VAL A 68 -8.45 -1.22 -3.15
N GLY A 69 -9.37 -0.68 -2.34
CA GLY A 69 -10.46 -1.45 -1.74
C GLY A 69 -9.93 -2.59 -0.85
N LYS A 70 -10.15 -3.85 -1.26
CA LYS A 70 -9.66 -5.05 -0.57
C LYS A 70 -8.40 -5.66 -1.20
N GLN A 71 -7.96 -5.13 -2.33
CA GLN A 71 -6.82 -5.64 -3.08
C GLN A 71 -5.58 -4.77 -2.83
N PHE A 72 -4.43 -5.32 -3.18
CA PHE A 72 -3.16 -4.62 -3.14
C PHE A 72 -2.63 -4.44 -4.55
N VAL A 73 -2.15 -3.25 -4.85
CA VAL A 73 -1.50 -2.90 -6.10
C VAL A 73 -0.06 -2.54 -5.78
N GLN A 74 0.89 -3.07 -6.54
CA GLN A 74 2.29 -2.69 -6.48
C GLN A 74 2.69 -1.87 -7.69
N HIS A 75 3.43 -0.81 -7.43
CA HIS A 75 3.92 0.15 -8.40
C HIS A 75 5.44 0.14 -8.36
N ASP A 76 6.12 0.13 -9.51
CA ASP A 76 7.59 0.20 -9.52
C ASP A 76 8.04 1.53 -8.90
N ARG A 77 8.86 1.47 -7.84
CA ARG A 77 9.35 2.63 -7.06
C ARG A 77 10.12 3.63 -7.92
N ALA A 78 10.80 3.15 -8.95
CA ALA A 78 11.56 3.95 -9.90
C ALA A 78 10.69 4.92 -10.73
N ASN A 79 9.39 4.64 -10.85
CA ASN A 79 8.46 5.49 -11.57
C ASN A 79 8.07 6.77 -10.79
N PHE A 80 8.46 6.89 -9.51
CA PHE A 80 8.10 8.00 -8.64
C PHE A 80 9.30 8.90 -8.35
N ASP A 81 9.16 10.20 -8.67
CA ASP A 81 10.13 11.22 -8.25
C ASP A 81 10.25 11.27 -6.72
N LYS A 82 9.09 11.18 -6.03
CA LYS A 82 8.98 11.15 -4.57
C LYS A 82 8.00 10.06 -4.15
N VAL A 83 8.36 9.27 -3.15
CA VAL A 83 7.43 8.28 -2.57
C VAL A 83 6.25 9.01 -1.95
N PRO A 84 5.02 8.56 -2.23
CA PRO A 84 3.86 9.08 -1.53
C PRO A 84 3.88 8.69 -0.05
N GLU A 85 3.26 9.50 0.77
CA GLU A 85 3.30 9.31 2.22
C GLU A 85 2.55 8.04 2.62
N ILE A 86 3.20 7.22 3.45
CA ILE A 86 2.62 5.99 3.98
C ILE A 86 1.45 6.35 4.91
N GLY A 87 0.29 5.73 4.66
CA GLY A 87 -0.96 6.01 5.36
C GLY A 87 -1.80 7.11 4.70
N SER A 88 -1.27 7.80 3.69
CA SER A 88 -2.03 8.77 2.91
C SER A 88 -2.98 8.08 1.92
N ASN A 89 -4.13 8.70 1.66
CA ASN A 89 -5.04 8.29 0.59
C ASN A 89 -4.63 8.99 -0.70
N SER A 90 -4.20 8.23 -1.69
CA SER A 90 -3.65 8.75 -2.95
C SER A 90 -4.42 8.22 -4.16
N SER A 91 -4.38 8.98 -5.24
CA SER A 91 -4.73 8.58 -6.60
C SER A 91 -3.44 8.49 -7.38
N ILE A 92 -3.09 7.31 -7.89
CA ILE A 92 -1.91 7.10 -8.72
C ILE A 92 -2.36 6.87 -10.15
N LYS A 93 -1.90 7.74 -11.05
CA LYS A 93 -2.04 7.59 -12.50
C LYS A 93 -0.67 7.62 -13.15
N TYR A 94 -0.60 7.18 -14.40
CA TYR A 94 0.65 7.20 -15.15
C TYR A 94 0.55 8.11 -16.37
N ASP A 95 1.61 8.87 -16.58
CA ASP A 95 1.90 9.57 -17.83
C ASP A 95 3.15 8.91 -18.45
N GLY A 96 2.92 8.02 -19.40
CA GLY A 96 3.93 7.04 -19.84
C GLY A 96 4.34 6.13 -18.69
N ASP A 97 5.63 6.10 -18.35
CA ASP A 97 6.14 5.35 -17.21
C ASP A 97 6.14 6.13 -15.89
N LYS A 98 5.94 7.45 -15.94
CA LYS A 98 6.04 8.32 -14.78
C LYS A 98 4.76 8.30 -13.96
N ALA A 99 4.88 8.02 -12.67
CA ALA A 99 3.76 8.04 -11.74
C ALA A 99 3.41 9.46 -11.31
N GLN A 100 2.15 9.84 -11.52
CA GLN A 100 1.54 11.07 -11.04
C GLN A 100 0.71 10.74 -9.80
N VAL A 101 1.05 11.37 -8.68
CA VAL A 101 0.35 11.16 -7.41
C VAL A 101 -0.45 12.40 -7.04
N ALA A 102 -1.76 12.22 -6.84
CA ALA A 102 -2.64 13.24 -6.30
C ALA A 102 -3.28 12.75 -4.99
N PRO A 103 -3.66 13.64 -4.06
CA PRO A 103 -4.52 13.26 -2.95
C PRO A 103 -5.85 12.72 -3.49
N SER A 104 -6.30 11.56 -3.00
CA SER A 104 -7.65 11.07 -3.30
C SER A 104 -8.57 11.34 -2.12
N SER A 105 -9.74 11.91 -2.38
CA SER A 105 -10.80 11.93 -1.39
C SER A 105 -11.33 10.50 -1.24
N ILE A 106 -11.48 10.04 0.00
CA ILE A 106 -12.20 8.79 0.24
C ILE A 106 -13.63 9.03 -0.26
N LYS A 107 -14.00 8.45 -1.41
CA LYS A 107 -15.42 8.31 -1.74
C LYS A 107 -16.00 7.39 -0.68
N LEU A 108 -16.51 8.00 0.40
CA LEU A 108 -17.27 7.31 1.43
C LEU A 108 -18.35 6.52 0.67
N GLY A 109 -18.22 5.20 0.62
CA GLY A 109 -19.23 4.35 0.02
C GLY A 109 -20.57 4.69 0.68
N ARG A 110 -21.53 5.17 -0.11
CA ARG A 110 -22.92 5.34 0.31
C ARG A 110 -23.38 4.01 0.90
N GLY A 111 -23.57 4.00 2.22
CA GLY A 111 -23.94 2.81 2.97
C GLY A 111 -24.39 3.17 4.39
N LEU A 112 -25.27 4.16 4.51
CA LEU A 112 -26.12 4.35 5.68
C LEU A 112 -27.56 4.27 5.18
N SER A 113 -28.06 3.06 4.98
CA SER A 113 -29.49 2.82 5.19
C SER A 113 -29.66 2.52 6.67
N ARG A 114 -30.50 3.33 7.31
CA ARG A 114 -31.07 3.02 8.63
C ARG A 114 -31.98 1.80 8.52
#